data_AF-A0A3A1UR56-F1
#
_entry.id   AF-A0A3A1UR56-F1
#
_cell.length_a   1.000
_cell.length_b   1.000
_cell.length_c   1.000
_cell.angle_alpha   90.00
_cell.angle_beta   90.00
_cell.angle_gamma   90.00
#
_symmetry.space_group_name_H-M   'P 1'
#
loop_
_entity.id
_entity.type
_entity.pdbx_description
1 polymer ?
#
loop_
_entity_poly.entity_id
_entity_poly.type
_entity_poly.pdbx_seq_one_letter_code
_entity_poly.pdbx_strand_id
1 'polypeptide(L)'
;MFNVDITGEFIAFFAFAAIMIGGAVLMISLEKVVHMVISMAAVFLGLGGMYVLLDAEFVAFVQVLIYAGAVSILMIFGIMMTKHSGESEPVRPLHEALVAVGALSLFGLFFYAIRTTDFPDAAAAAPAEDNTMAIGELLFSGYIVPFELLSVLLTVAFIGAIALAKKEAE
;
A
#
# COMPACT_ATOMS: atom_id res chain seq x y z
N MET A 1 28.38 -19.77 7.13
CA MET A 1 27.34 -20.80 7.32
C MET A 1 26.13 -20.06 7.87
N PHE A 2 25.10 -19.85 7.04
CA PHE A 2 23.92 -19.07 7.44
C PHE A 2 23.14 -19.88 8.47
N ASN A 3 23.33 -19.59 9.76
CA ASN A 3 22.49 -20.14 10.81
C ASN A 3 21.16 -19.38 10.77
N VAL A 4 20.31 -19.74 9.78
CA VAL A 4 18.95 -19.22 9.69
C VAL A 4 18.15 -19.97 10.74
N ASP A 5 17.96 -19.35 11.89
CA ASP A 5 17.00 -19.84 12.87
C ASP A 5 15.61 -19.61 12.25
N ILE A 6 14.99 -20.69 11.78
CA ILE A 6 13.68 -20.66 11.12
C ILE A 6 12.63 -20.41 12.22
N THR A 7 12.40 -19.13 12.53
CA THR A 7 11.33 -18.69 13.45
C THR A 7 10.00 -18.58 12.70
N GLY A 8 8.89 -18.60 13.44
CA GLY A 8 7.56 -18.38 12.86
C GLY A 8 7.43 -17.02 12.16
N GLU A 9 8.03 -15.99 12.75
CA GLU A 9 8.10 -14.64 12.18
C GLU A 9 8.87 -14.62 10.85
N PHE A 10 10.00 -15.34 10.76
CA PHE A 10 10.77 -15.44 9.53
C PHE A 10 9.94 -16.06 8.40
N ILE A 11 9.24 -17.18 8.68
CA ILE A 11 8.36 -17.82 7.70
C ILE A 11 7.23 -16.86 7.28
N ALA A 12 6.58 -16.22 8.25
CA ALA A 12 5.49 -15.28 8.00
C ALA A 12 5.94 -14.08 7.14
N PHE A 13 7.13 -13.54 7.40
CA PHE A 13 7.72 -12.46 6.62
C PHE A 13 7.85 -12.84 5.15
N PHE A 14 8.48 -13.99 4.86
CA PHE A 14 8.65 -14.44 3.48
C PHE A 14 7.32 -14.79 2.81
N ALA A 15 6.35 -15.33 3.56
CA ALA A 15 5.01 -15.60 3.05
C ALA A 15 4.29 -14.31 2.64
N PHE A 16 4.25 -13.29 3.51
CA PHE A 16 3.62 -12.00 3.19
C PHE A 16 4.37 -11.25 2.08
N ALA A 17 5.71 -11.29 2.07
CA ALA A 17 6.51 -10.72 0.99
C ALA A 17 6.19 -11.36 -0.36
N ALA A 18 6.08 -12.70 -0.41
CA ALA A 18 5.69 -13.41 -1.63
C ALA A 18 4.26 -13.05 -2.09
N ILE A 19 3.31 -12.92 -1.15
CA ILE A 19 1.94 -12.48 -1.45
C ILE A 19 1.94 -11.05 -2.04
N MET A 20 2.68 -10.12 -1.45
CA MET A 20 2.74 -8.74 -1.93
C MET A 20 3.38 -8.63 -3.31
N ILE A 21 4.52 -9.28 -3.53
CA ILE A 21 5.21 -9.26 -4.83
C ILE A 21 4.36 -9.96 -5.89
N GLY A 22 3.84 -11.16 -5.57
CA GLY A 22 2.97 -11.92 -6.46
C GLY A 22 1.69 -11.15 -6.80
N GLY A 23 1.06 -10.52 -5.80
CA GLY A 23 -0.13 -9.68 -5.98
C GLY A 23 0.13 -8.43 -6.83
N ALA A 24 1.29 -7.79 -6.67
CA ALA A 24 1.68 -6.64 -7.50
C ALA A 24 1.92 -7.05 -8.96
N VAL A 25 2.62 -8.17 -9.19
CA VAL A 25 2.86 -8.71 -10.54
C VAL A 25 1.55 -9.13 -11.21
N LEU A 26 0.68 -9.83 -10.49
CA LEU A 26 -0.64 -10.22 -10.99
C LEU A 26 -1.50 -8.99 -11.31
N MET A 27 -1.47 -7.95 -10.46
CA MET A 27 -2.23 -6.72 -10.68
C MET A 27 -1.91 -6.08 -12.03
N ILE A 28 -0.65 -6.03 -12.45
CA ILE A 28 -0.26 -5.46 -13.76
C ILE A 28 -0.41 -6.44 -14.93
N SER A 29 -0.45 -7.75 -14.65
CA SER A 29 -0.52 -8.79 -15.69
C SER A 29 -1.97 -9.12 -16.11
N LEU A 30 -2.95 -8.78 -15.27
CA LEU A 30 -4.35 -9.14 -15.49
C LEU A 30 -5.07 -8.09 -16.34
N GLU A 31 -5.76 -8.52 -17.39
CA GLU A 31 -6.50 -7.62 -18.28
C GLU A 31 -7.81 -7.12 -17.66
N LYS A 32 -8.47 -7.99 -16.89
CA LYS A 32 -9.77 -7.69 -16.29
C LYS A 32 -9.59 -6.87 -15.02
N VAL A 33 -10.10 -5.65 -15.01
CA VAL A 33 -9.92 -4.71 -13.90
C VAL A 33 -10.35 -5.25 -12.54
N VAL A 34 -11.46 -5.99 -12.47
CA VAL A 34 -11.89 -6.62 -11.21
C VAL A 34 -10.78 -7.52 -10.63
N HIS A 35 -10.10 -8.30 -11.47
CA HIS A 35 -9.02 -9.17 -11.03
C HIS A 35 -7.78 -8.37 -10.63
N MET A 36 -7.48 -7.26 -11.33
CA MET A 36 -6.40 -6.35 -10.93
C MET A 36 -6.62 -5.81 -9.52
N VAL A 37 -7.84 -5.34 -9.22
CA VAL A 37 -8.17 -4.76 -7.91
C VAL A 37 -8.23 -5.82 -6.80
N ILE A 38 -8.72 -7.02 -7.08
CA ILE A 38 -8.65 -8.15 -6.12
C ILE A 38 -7.19 -8.51 -5.82
N SER A 39 -6.32 -8.53 -6.84
CA SER A 39 -4.89 -8.78 -6.66
C SER A 39 -4.22 -7.69 -5.81
N MET A 40 -4.58 -6.42 -6.03
CA MET A 40 -4.14 -5.31 -5.20
C MET A 40 -4.64 -5.42 -3.75
N ALA A 41 -5.87 -5.88 -3.52
CA ALA A 41 -6.37 -6.13 -2.17
C ALA A 41 -5.52 -7.19 -1.44
N ALA A 42 -5.05 -8.23 -2.14
CA ALA A 42 -4.10 -9.20 -1.57
C ALA A 42 -2.76 -8.55 -1.17
N VAL A 43 -2.26 -7.57 -1.93
CA VAL A 43 -1.08 -6.78 -1.56
C VAL A 43 -1.33 -6.01 -0.27
N PHE A 44 -2.48 -5.34 -0.14
CA PHE A 44 -2.80 -4.60 1.09
C PHE A 44 -2.99 -5.49 2.32
N LEU A 45 -3.54 -6.69 2.15
CA LEU A 45 -3.61 -7.68 3.23
C LEU A 45 -2.22 -8.19 3.62
N GLY A 46 -1.35 -8.48 2.64
CA GLY A 46 0.05 -8.83 2.89
C GLY A 46 0.80 -7.73 3.64
N LEU A 47 0.58 -6.47 3.26
CA LEU A 47 1.18 -5.31 3.94
C LEU A 47 0.67 -5.16 5.38
N GLY A 48 -0.63 -5.39 5.62
CA GLY A 48 -1.19 -5.44 6.97
C GLY A 48 -0.53 -6.53 7.83
N GLY A 49 -0.30 -7.72 7.26
CA GLY A 49 0.45 -8.79 7.91
C GLY A 49 1.90 -8.39 8.26
N MET A 50 2.58 -7.67 7.37
CA MET A 50 3.92 -7.13 7.64
C MET A 50 3.92 -6.10 8.76
N TYR A 51 2.90 -5.26 8.87
CA TYR A 51 2.77 -4.35 10.01
C TYR A 51 2.57 -5.09 11.34
N VAL A 52 1.81 -6.18 11.36
CA VAL A 52 1.71 -7.03 12.56
C VAL A 52 3.07 -7.61 12.95
N LEU A 53 3.89 -8.05 11.98
CA LEU A 53 5.24 -8.55 12.25
C LEU A 53 6.22 -7.47 12.74
N LEU A 54 5.89 -6.19 12.54
CA LEU A 54 6.66 -5.05 13.01
C LEU A 54 6.08 -4.45 14.30
N ASP A 55 5.22 -5.20 15.01
CA ASP A 55 4.48 -4.77 16.19
C ASP A 55 3.59 -3.53 15.97
N ALA A 56 3.26 -3.18 14.72
CA ALA A 56 2.46 -2.01 14.36
C ALA A 56 0.97 -2.36 14.21
N GLU A 57 0.35 -2.87 15.28
CA GLU A 57 -1.01 -3.42 15.26
C GLU A 57 -2.09 -2.41 14.83
N PHE A 58 -2.09 -1.19 15.38
CA PHE A 58 -3.08 -0.16 15.02
C PHE A 58 -3.03 0.14 13.51
N VAL A 59 -1.83 0.33 12.98
CA VAL A 59 -1.61 0.63 11.55
C VAL A 59 -2.01 -0.57 10.69
N ALA A 60 -1.76 -1.80 11.15
CA ALA A 60 -2.21 -3.02 10.47
C ALA A 60 -3.74 -3.06 10.33
N PHE A 61 -4.48 -2.80 11.40
CA PHE A 61 -5.95 -2.78 11.36
C PHE A 61 -6.48 -1.67 10.45
N VAL A 62 -5.92 -0.46 10.55
CA VAL A 62 -6.27 0.67 9.68
C VAL A 62 -5.97 0.34 8.21
N GLN A 63 -4.86 -0.33 7.93
CA GLN A 63 -4.47 -0.78 6.58
C GLN A 63 -5.55 -1.68 5.97
N VAL A 64 -6.02 -2.66 6.74
CA VAL A 64 -7.07 -3.58 6.29
C VAL A 64 -8.40 -2.86 6.13
N LEU A 65 -8.81 -2.03 7.10
CA LEU A 65 -10.10 -1.34 7.08
C LEU A 65 -10.21 -0.33 5.93
N ILE A 66 -9.19 0.52 5.77
CA ILE A 66 -9.22 1.61 4.79
C ILE A 66 -8.81 1.12 3.40
N TYR A 67 -7.64 0.48 3.26
CA TYR A 67 -7.11 0.16 1.93
C TYR A 67 -7.70 -1.12 1.36
N ALA A 68 -7.64 -2.22 2.13
CA ALA A 68 -8.20 -3.50 1.67
C ALA A 68 -9.74 -3.49 1.67
N GLY A 69 -10.37 -2.79 2.62
CA GLY A 69 -11.82 -2.64 2.74
C GLY A 69 -12.38 -1.52 1.84
N ALA A 70 -12.33 -0.28 2.31
CA ALA A 70 -13.06 0.82 1.69
C ALA A 70 -12.53 1.21 0.29
N VAL A 71 -11.23 1.44 0.16
CA VAL A 71 -10.59 2.00 -1.04
C VAL A 71 -10.62 1.01 -2.20
N SER A 72 -10.34 -0.27 -1.95
CA SER A 72 -10.42 -1.32 -2.98
C SER A 72 -11.86 -1.47 -3.50
N ILE A 73 -12.86 -1.50 -2.61
CA ILE A 73 -14.28 -1.62 -2.97
C ILE A 73 -14.74 -0.41 -3.77
N LEU A 74 -14.36 0.80 -3.35
CA LEU A 74 -14.67 2.03 -4.09
C LEU A 74 -14.06 2.01 -5.50
N MET A 75 -12.81 1.53 -5.64
CA MET A 75 -12.19 1.35 -6.95
C MET A 75 -12.93 0.32 -7.81
N ILE A 76 -13.35 -0.81 -7.24
CA ILE A 76 -14.15 -1.81 -7.97
C ILE A 76 -15.43 -1.17 -8.49
N PHE A 77 -16.20 -0.50 -7.63
CA PHE A 77 -17.45 0.15 -8.06
C PHE A 77 -17.20 1.24 -9.10
N GLY A 78 -16.21 2.11 -8.88
CA GLY A 78 -15.86 3.18 -9.80
C GLY A 78 -15.48 2.65 -11.17
N ILE A 79 -14.57 1.68 -11.23
CA ILE A 79 -14.07 1.15 -12.51
C ILE A 79 -15.12 0.28 -13.19
N MET A 80 -15.92 -0.51 -12.45
CA MET A 80 -17.00 -1.30 -13.05
C MET A 80 -18.10 -0.44 -13.69
N MET A 81 -18.34 0.77 -13.18
CA MET A 81 -19.28 1.72 -13.80
C MET A 81 -18.70 2.39 -15.04
N THR A 82 -17.38 2.36 -15.24
CA THR A 82 -16.74 2.91 -16.44
C THR A 82 -16.70 1.87 -17.57
N LYS A 83 -16.99 2.30 -18.79
CA LYS A 83 -16.84 1.45 -19.97
C LYS A 83 -15.35 1.35 -20.32
N HIS A 84 -14.80 0.15 -20.23
CA HIS A 84 -13.45 -0.12 -20.71
C HIS A 84 -13.49 -0.34 -22.23
N SER A 85 -13.01 0.64 -22.99
CA SER A 85 -12.75 0.49 -24.42
C SER A 85 -11.42 -0.25 -24.56
N GLY A 86 -11.46 -1.55 -24.80
CA GLY A 86 -10.29 -2.41 -24.93
C GLY A 86 -9.50 -2.17 -26.22
N GLU A 87 -8.93 -0.99 -26.39
CA GLU A 87 -7.89 -0.76 -27.39
C GLU A 87 -6.56 -1.20 -26.81
N SER A 88 -6.06 -2.36 -27.27
CA SER A 88 -4.71 -2.82 -26.96
C SER A 88 -3.72 -1.97 -27.74
N GLU A 89 -2.92 -1.16 -27.05
CA GLU A 89 -1.85 -0.40 -27.70
C GLU A 89 -0.82 -1.35 -28.33
N PRO A 90 -0.30 -1.03 -29.54
CA PRO A 90 0.70 -1.86 -30.18
C PRO A 90 1.97 -1.93 -29.32
N VAL A 91 2.42 -3.16 -29.06
CA VAL A 91 3.62 -3.48 -28.28
C VAL A 91 4.83 -2.79 -28.89
N ARG A 92 5.46 -1.86 -28.15
CA ARG A 92 6.66 -1.15 -28.58
C ARG A 92 7.86 -1.70 -27.82
N PRO A 93 8.66 -2.62 -28.40
CA PRO A 93 9.71 -3.34 -27.68
C PRO A 93 10.80 -2.43 -27.12
N LEU A 94 11.07 -1.29 -27.78
CA LEU A 94 11.99 -0.26 -27.27
C LEU A 94 11.44 0.42 -26.01
N HIS A 95 10.13 0.69 -25.96
CA HIS A 95 9.50 1.31 -24.80
C HIS A 95 9.49 0.35 -23.61
N GLU A 96 9.12 -0.92 -23.82
CA GLU A 96 9.16 -1.95 -22.78
C GLU A 96 10.57 -2.18 -22.25
N ALA A 97 11.58 -2.22 -23.13
CA ALA A 97 12.97 -2.32 -22.72
C ALA A 97 13.41 -1.11 -21.87
N LEU A 98 13.02 0.12 -22.26
CA LEU A 98 13.30 1.32 -21.48
C LEU A 98 12.62 1.30 -20.11
N VAL A 99 11.36 0.87 -20.03
CA VAL A 99 10.62 0.71 -18.76
C VAL A 99 11.29 -0.33 -17.88
N ALA A 100 11.69 -1.48 -18.43
CA ALA A 100 12.38 -2.53 -17.69
C ALA A 100 13.74 -2.06 -17.17
N VAL A 101 14.53 -1.38 -18.00
CA VAL A 101 15.81 -0.77 -17.57
C VAL A 101 15.57 0.27 -16.48
N GLY A 102 14.54 1.11 -16.62
CA GLY A 102 14.14 2.08 -15.60
C GLY A 102 13.81 1.41 -14.26
N ALA A 103 12.94 0.40 -14.27
CA ALA A 103 12.56 -0.34 -13.07
C ALA A 103 13.76 -1.05 -12.41
N LEU A 104 14.62 -1.71 -13.19
CA LEU A 104 15.83 -2.38 -12.69
C LEU A 104 16.84 -1.38 -12.13
N SER A 105 17.00 -0.22 -12.77
CA SER A 105 17.89 0.83 -12.28
C SER A 105 17.41 1.40 -10.94
N LEU A 106 16.10 1.62 -10.80
CA LEU A 106 15.49 2.10 -9.56
C LEU A 106 15.59 1.05 -8.44
N PHE A 107 15.34 -0.22 -8.76
CA PHE A 107 15.55 -1.33 -7.82
C PHE A 107 17.01 -1.41 -7.37
N GLY A 108 17.96 -1.32 -8.31
CA GLY A 108 19.39 -1.32 -8.01
C GLY A 108 19.81 -0.13 -7.13
N LEU A 109 19.24 1.05 -7.38
CA LEU A 109 19.48 2.25 -6.57
C LEU A 109 18.99 2.05 -5.13
N PHE A 110 17.75 1.59 -4.94
CA PHE A 110 17.22 1.33 -3.60
C PHE A 110 17.99 0.22 -2.89
N PHE A 111 18.33 -0.85 -3.61
CA PHE A 111 19.13 -1.94 -3.05
C PHE A 111 20.51 -1.44 -2.60
N TYR A 112 21.19 -0.64 -3.42
CA TYR A 112 22.47 -0.03 -3.05
C TYR A 112 22.34 0.89 -1.84
N ALA A 113 21.34 1.78 -1.82
CA ALA A 113 21.09 2.69 -0.71
C ALA A 113 20.82 1.94 0.60
N ILE A 114 19.96 0.92 0.59
CA ILE A 114 19.65 0.10 1.78
C ILE A 114 20.89 -0.67 2.26
N ARG A 115 21.74 -1.15 1.35
CA ARG A 115 22.94 -1.92 1.73
C ARG A 115 24.10 -1.06 2.25
N THR A 116 24.14 0.22 1.87
CA THR A 116 25.21 1.16 2.25
C THR A 116 24.84 2.08 3.40
N THR A 117 23.55 2.21 3.71
CA THR A 117 23.08 2.99 4.84
C THR A 117 23.26 2.20 6.13
N ASP A 118 23.95 2.80 7.10
CA ASP A 118 24.01 2.27 8.46
C ASP A 118 22.71 2.59 9.18
N PHE A 119 21.90 1.56 9.42
CA PHE A 119 20.68 1.68 10.21
C PHE A 119 21.02 1.51 11.70
N PRO A 120 20.44 2.33 12.60
CA PRO A 120 20.59 2.13 14.04
C PRO A 120 20.03 0.76 14.45
N ASP A 121 20.66 0.11 15.43
CA ASP A 121 20.25 -1.21 15.91
C ASP A 121 18.78 -1.21 16.36
N ALA A 122 17.98 -2.09 15.77
CA ALA A 122 16.56 -2.25 16.09
C ALA A 122 16.32 -2.55 17.58
N ALA A 123 17.29 -3.19 18.25
CA ALA A 123 17.23 -3.49 19.69
C ALA A 123 17.27 -2.23 20.60
N ALA A 124 17.67 -1.07 20.07
CA ALA A 124 17.67 0.20 20.81
C ALA A 124 16.30 0.88 20.84
N ALA A 125 15.37 0.48 19.96
CA ALA A 125 13.99 0.94 20.00
C ALA A 125 13.20 -0.01 20.90
N ALA A 126 12.88 0.42 22.13
CA ALA A 126 11.93 -0.32 22.95
C ALA A 126 10.58 -0.36 22.19
N PRO A 127 9.99 -1.55 21.97
CA PRO A 127 8.66 -1.62 21.40
C PRO A 127 7.70 -0.84 22.30
N ALA A 128 6.90 0.05 21.71
CA ALA A 128 5.89 0.77 22.48
C ALA A 128 4.89 -0.26 23.01
N GLU A 129 4.74 -0.35 24.34
CA GLU A 129 3.84 -1.34 24.97
C GLU A 129 2.38 -1.16 24.53
N ASP A 130 1.99 0.05 24.10
CA ASP A 130 0.68 0.35 23.49
C ASP A 130 0.84 1.34 22.31
N ASN A 131 0.91 0.79 21.10
CA ASN A 131 1.03 1.59 19.88
C ASN A 131 -0.21 2.45 19.60
N THR A 132 -1.39 2.01 20.04
CA THR A 132 -2.64 2.74 19.80
C THR A 132 -2.67 4.02 20.63
N MET A 133 -2.32 3.91 21.91
CA MET A 133 -2.23 5.07 22.81
C MET A 133 -1.12 6.04 22.36
N ALA A 134 0.06 5.53 22.01
CA ALA A 134 1.17 6.36 21.55
C ALA A 134 0.82 7.19 20.30
N ILE A 135 0.14 6.59 19.32
CA ILE A 135 -0.34 7.31 18.12
C ILE A 135 -1.40 8.34 18.51
N GLY A 136 -2.33 7.99 19.41
CA GLY A 136 -3.35 8.92 19.91
C GLY A 136 -2.74 10.17 20.57
N GLU A 137 -1.77 9.98 21.47
CA GLU A 137 -1.07 11.08 22.12
C GLU A 137 -0.33 11.96 21.12
N LEU A 138 0.38 11.37 20.16
CA LEU A 138 1.08 12.12 19.11
C LEU A 138 0.12 12.94 18.26
N LEU A 139 -1.06 12.42 17.95
CA LEU A 139 -2.05 13.10 17.11
C LEU A 139 -2.58 14.39 17.77
N PHE A 140 -2.74 14.38 19.09
CA PHE A 140 -3.25 15.53 19.86
C PHE A 140 -2.15 16.42 20.49
N SER A 141 -0.88 16.02 20.39
CA SER A 141 0.25 16.80 20.90
C SER A 141 1.12 17.35 19.76
N GLY A 142 1.96 16.51 19.17
CA GLY A 142 2.93 16.88 18.15
C GLY A 142 2.34 17.11 16.76
N TYR A 143 1.20 16.47 16.45
CA TYR A 143 0.59 16.47 15.11
C TYR A 143 -0.79 17.13 15.06
N ILE A 144 -1.11 18.03 15.99
CA ILE A 144 -2.41 18.72 16.05
C ILE A 144 -2.74 19.49 14.75
N VAL A 145 -1.75 20.20 14.19
CA VAL A 145 -1.96 20.99 12.95
C VAL A 145 -2.24 20.08 11.75
N PRO A 146 -1.41 19.04 11.45
CA PRO A 146 -1.76 18.06 10.43
C PRO A 146 -3.12 17.38 10.66
N PHE A 147 -3.47 17.05 11.90
CA PHE A 147 -4.75 16.44 12.23
C PHE A 147 -5.94 17.35 11.85
N GLU A 148 -5.88 18.63 12.23
CA GLU A 148 -6.90 19.61 11.85
C GLU A 148 -6.98 19.79 10.33
N LEU A 149 -5.84 19.89 9.64
CA LEU A 149 -5.81 20.01 8.18
C LEU A 149 -6.40 18.78 7.48
N LEU A 150 -6.17 17.57 8.00
CA LEU A 150 -6.78 16.35 7.47
C LEU A 150 -8.29 16.35 7.66
N SER A 151 -8.81 16.86 8.79
CA SER A 151 -10.26 16.97 9.01
C SER A 151 -10.94 17.89 7.99
N VAL A 152 -10.30 19.03 7.69
CA VAL A 152 -10.76 19.97 6.66
C VAL A 152 -10.64 19.33 5.27
N LEU A 153 -9.52 18.67 4.97
CA LEU A 153 -9.30 17.97 3.71
C LEU A 153 -10.39 16.93 3.44
N LEU A 154 -10.73 16.09 4.44
CA LEU A 154 -11.79 15.08 4.32
C LEU A 154 -13.17 15.72 4.12
N THR A 155 -13.44 16.84 4.80
CA THR A 155 -14.68 17.59 4.63
C THR A 155 -14.80 18.15 3.20
N VAL A 156 -13.73 18.76 2.69
CA VAL A 156 -13.68 19.29 1.32
C VAL A 156 -13.79 18.17 0.30
N ALA A 157 -13.10 17.04 0.51
CA ALA A 157 -13.17 15.88 -0.37
C ALA A 157 -14.60 15.31 -0.44
N PHE A 158 -15.30 15.23 0.68
CA PHE A 158 -16.69 14.74 0.74
C PHE A 158 -17.64 15.70 0.00
N ILE A 159 -17.55 17.01 0.24
CA ILE A 159 -18.34 18.02 -0.47
C ILE A 159 -18.05 17.97 -1.98
N GLY A 160 -16.77 17.89 -2.36
CA GLY A 160 -16.34 17.80 -3.76
C GLY A 160 -16.86 16.54 -4.45
N ALA A 161 -16.80 15.39 -3.78
CA ALA A 161 -17.35 14.14 -4.30
C ALA A 161 -18.86 14.24 -4.55
N ILE A 162 -19.63 14.83 -3.62
CA ILE A 162 -21.07 15.05 -3.80
C ILE A 162 -21.34 16.01 -4.95
N ALA A 163 -20.62 17.14 -5.02
CA ALA A 163 -20.81 18.14 -6.06
C ALA A 163 -20.55 17.56 -7.47
N LEU A 164 -19.53 16.70 -7.62
CA LEU A 164 -19.21 16.03 -8.88
C LEU A 164 -20.20 14.91 -9.23
N ALA A 165 -20.67 14.15 -8.23
CA ALA A 165 -21.60 13.03 -8.45
C ALA A 165 -23.04 13.51 -8.70
N LYS A 166 -23.39 14.72 -8.25
CA LYS A 166 -24.70 15.32 -8.46
C LYS A 166 -24.86 15.72 -9.93
N LYS A 167 -25.63 14.93 -10.68
CA LYS A 167 -26.04 15.27 -12.04
C LYS A 167 -26.90 16.54 -11.99
N GLU A 168 -26.66 17.50 -12.89
CA GLU A 168 -27.56 18.65 -13.07
C GLU A 168 -28.96 18.09 -13.37
N ALA A 169 -29.90 18.41 -12.47
CA ALA A 169 -31.31 18.12 -12.70
C ALA A 169 -31.80 19.14 -13.72
N GLU A 170 -31.91 18.74 -14.98
CA GLU A 170 -32.86 19.37 -15.91
C GLU A 170 -34.29 19.05 -15.49
#